data_AF-A0A3A5APF1-F1
#
_entry.id   AF-A0A3A5APF1-F1
#
_cell.length_a   1.000
_cell.length_b   1.000
_cell.length_c   1.000
_cell.angle_alpha   90.00
_cell.angle_beta   90.00
_cell.angle_gamma   90.00
#
_symmetry.space_group_name_H-M   'P 1'
#
loop_
_entity.id
_entity.type
_entity.pdbx_description
1 polymer ?
#
loop_
_entity_poly.entity_id
_entity_poly.type
_entity_poly.pdbx_seq_one_letter_code
_entity_poly.pdbx_strand_id
1 'polypeptide(L)'
;MSHRAKQIGFSQRVRLEWVEQTAELVMAGNDQAAINVALQDLLKDKVSIAGDAVRGNREKIITILFKMWVAVPRGLEELRADGLEILRTLPHDARIAVHWGMALAAYPFWGAVASQTGRLLRLQGTASASQIQRRVREQYGERETVSRAARRVLRSLMDWGVLSETGQKGVYRQGEILRIQDAQLIAWLIEASLHARENCSGAIRDLLDSPSLFPFRLSQIPADHLASKSPRLELFRDGMDDNLVMLRKQTTRKC
;
A
#
# COMPACT_ATOMS: atom_id res chain seq x y z
N MET A 1 -16.12 -10.15 6.42
CA MET A 1 -14.72 -10.19 6.95
C MET A 1 -13.72 -10.56 5.87
N SER A 2 -12.94 -9.60 5.37
CA SER A 2 -11.83 -9.88 4.45
C SER A 2 -10.70 -10.58 5.20
N HIS A 3 -10.44 -11.87 4.92
CA HIS A 3 -9.33 -12.65 5.50
C HIS A 3 -7.96 -11.95 5.38
N ARG A 4 -7.80 -11.02 4.43
CA ARG A 4 -6.59 -10.22 4.21
C ARG A 4 -6.28 -9.23 5.34
N ALA A 5 -7.29 -8.68 6.01
CA ALA A 5 -7.10 -7.65 7.03
C ALA A 5 -6.28 -8.16 8.24
N LYS A 6 -6.35 -9.47 8.52
CA LYS A 6 -5.66 -10.13 9.64
C LYS A 6 -4.35 -10.82 9.22
N GLN A 7 -3.99 -10.78 7.94
CA GLN A 7 -2.75 -11.37 7.44
C GLN A 7 -1.62 -10.35 7.38
N ILE A 8 -0.41 -10.79 7.73
CA ILE A 8 0.80 -10.00 7.50
C ILE A 8 1.05 -9.88 5.99
N GLY A 9 1.27 -11.00 5.31
CA GLY A 9 1.48 -11.10 3.85
C GLY A 9 2.77 -10.44 3.32
N PHE A 10 3.02 -9.19 3.70
CA PHE A 10 4.21 -8.40 3.35
C PHE A 10 5.35 -8.76 4.31
N SER A 11 5.97 -9.91 4.06
CA SER A 11 6.93 -10.52 4.98
C SER A 11 8.40 -10.22 4.68
N GLN A 12 8.69 -9.53 3.58
CA GLN A 12 10.05 -9.23 3.11
C GLN A 12 10.26 -7.73 2.87
N ARG A 13 11.53 -7.30 2.85
CA ARG A 13 11.92 -5.97 2.38
C ARG A 13 11.76 -5.98 0.85
N VAL A 14 11.01 -5.04 0.30
CA VAL A 14 10.75 -4.94 -1.14
C VAL A 14 11.12 -3.53 -1.59
N ARG A 15 12.05 -3.44 -2.54
CA ARG A 15 12.51 -2.15 -3.07
C ARG A 15 11.54 -1.64 -4.14
N LEU A 16 11.43 -0.32 -4.29
CA LEU A 16 10.46 0.31 -5.18
C LEU A 16 10.69 -0.11 -6.64
N GLU A 17 11.97 -0.20 -7.07
CA GLU A 17 12.28 -0.55 -8.45
C GLU A 17 11.86 -1.98 -8.82
N TRP A 18 11.73 -2.89 -7.85
CA TRP A 18 11.21 -4.23 -8.12
C TRP A 18 9.69 -4.20 -8.37
N VAL A 19 8.99 -3.32 -7.66
CA VAL A 19 7.55 -3.11 -7.86
C VAL A 19 7.29 -2.44 -9.20
N GLU A 20 8.05 -1.41 -9.54
CA GLU A 20 8.00 -0.71 -10.83
C GLU A 20 8.21 -1.69 -11.98
N GLN A 21 9.31 -2.45 -11.98
CA GLN A 21 9.61 -3.43 -13.03
C GLN A 21 8.52 -4.50 -13.15
N THR A 22 7.92 -4.93 -12.04
CA THR A 22 6.79 -5.88 -12.10
C THR A 22 5.61 -5.27 -12.84
N ALA A 23 5.25 -4.02 -12.54
CA ALA A 23 4.16 -3.33 -13.22
C ALA A 23 4.47 -3.09 -14.70
N GLU A 24 5.70 -2.73 -15.04
CA GLU A 24 6.16 -2.57 -16.43
C GLU A 24 6.04 -3.86 -17.23
N LEU A 25 6.47 -5.00 -16.67
CA LEU A 25 6.32 -6.30 -17.32
C LEU A 25 4.85 -6.65 -17.58
N VAL A 26 3.96 -6.31 -16.64
CA VAL A 26 2.50 -6.49 -16.81
C VAL A 26 1.95 -5.56 -17.89
N MET A 27 2.35 -4.28 -17.90
CA MET A 27 1.93 -3.31 -18.92
C MET A 27 2.43 -3.67 -20.32
N ALA A 28 3.58 -4.34 -20.42
CA ALA A 28 4.13 -4.88 -21.66
C ALA A 28 3.43 -6.17 -22.15
N GLY A 29 2.42 -6.66 -21.42
CA GLY A 29 1.60 -7.80 -21.84
C GLY A 29 2.24 -9.17 -21.60
N ASN A 30 3.27 -9.26 -20.76
CA ASN A 30 3.89 -10.54 -20.42
C ASN A 30 2.91 -11.42 -19.62
N ASP A 31 2.94 -12.72 -19.87
CA ASP A 31 2.19 -13.68 -19.06
C ASP A 31 2.84 -13.92 -17.69
N GLN A 32 2.13 -14.62 -16.80
CA GLN A 32 2.60 -14.87 -15.44
C GLN A 32 3.91 -15.68 -15.39
N ALA A 33 4.11 -16.60 -16.34
CA ALA A 33 5.30 -17.44 -16.35
C ALA A 33 6.53 -16.63 -16.76
N ALA A 34 6.42 -15.82 -17.81
CA ALA A 34 7.46 -14.91 -18.27
C ALA A 34 7.82 -13.88 -17.19
N ILE A 35 6.82 -13.28 -16.52
CA ILE A 35 7.05 -12.36 -15.40
C ILE A 35 7.79 -13.06 -14.26
N ASN A 36 7.39 -14.28 -13.91
CA ASN A 36 8.08 -15.04 -12.86
C ASN A 36 9.55 -15.28 -13.22
N VAL A 37 9.86 -15.69 -14.45
CA VAL A 37 11.24 -15.89 -14.91
C VAL A 37 12.05 -14.59 -14.82
N ALA A 38 11.50 -13.46 -15.31
CA ALA A 38 12.16 -12.17 -15.26
C ALA A 38 12.45 -11.71 -13.82
N LEU A 39 11.51 -11.89 -12.89
CA LEU A 39 11.72 -11.54 -11.48
C LEU A 39 12.68 -12.49 -10.76
N GLN A 40 12.72 -13.77 -11.13
CA GLN A 40 13.71 -14.71 -10.61
C GLN A 40 15.13 -14.29 -10.99
N ASP A 41 15.33 -13.85 -12.24
CA ASP A 41 16.60 -13.35 -12.75
C ASP A 41 16.99 -12.02 -12.08
N LEU A 42 16.08 -11.05 -12.07
CA LEU A 42 16.26 -9.74 -11.44
C LEU A 42 16.75 -9.83 -9.98
N LEU A 43 16.21 -10.78 -9.23
CA LEU A 43 16.45 -10.92 -7.79
C LEU A 43 17.59 -11.89 -7.44
N LYS A 44 18.11 -12.65 -8.42
CA LYS A 44 19.10 -13.72 -8.21
C LYS A 44 20.33 -13.24 -7.46
N ASP A 45 20.91 -12.10 -7.88
CA ASP A 45 22.14 -11.55 -7.28
C ASP A 45 21.85 -10.46 -6.23
N LYS A 46 20.58 -10.09 -6.05
CA LYS A 46 20.15 -9.00 -5.16
C LYS A 46 19.61 -9.50 -3.82
N VAL A 47 19.34 -10.79 -3.69
CA VAL A 47 18.74 -11.40 -2.50
C VAL A 47 19.50 -12.67 -2.14
N SER A 48 20.19 -12.65 -1.00
CA SER A 48 20.89 -13.84 -0.51
C SER A 48 19.92 -15.00 -0.24
N ILE A 49 20.29 -16.18 -0.72
CA ILE A 49 19.64 -17.47 -0.42
C ILE A 49 20.11 -17.94 0.98
N ALA A 50 19.87 -17.14 2.02
CA ALA A 50 20.29 -17.52 3.38
C ALA A 50 19.19 -18.35 4.07
N GLY A 51 19.46 -19.64 4.29
CA GLY A 51 18.80 -20.52 5.26
C GLY A 51 17.94 -21.66 4.70
N ASP A 52 17.80 -22.74 5.50
CA ASP A 52 17.10 -24.02 5.25
C ASP A 52 15.56 -23.92 5.10
N ALA A 53 15.03 -22.75 4.73
CA ALA A 53 13.60 -22.55 4.60
C ALA A 53 13.06 -23.16 3.29
N VAL A 54 11.95 -23.90 3.39
CA VAL A 54 11.19 -24.50 2.25
C VAL A 54 10.87 -23.50 1.11
N ARG A 55 10.84 -22.20 1.42
CA ARG A 55 10.82 -21.10 0.44
C ARG A 55 11.85 -20.03 0.83
N GLY A 56 12.75 -19.72 -0.10
CA GLY A 56 13.75 -18.67 0.03
C GLY A 56 13.13 -17.27 0.12
N ASN A 57 13.96 -16.28 0.47
CA ASN A 57 13.53 -14.88 0.58
C ASN A 57 13.07 -14.32 -0.78
N ARG A 58 13.72 -14.77 -1.86
CA ARG A 58 13.40 -14.39 -3.24
C ARG A 58 11.98 -14.80 -3.63
N GLU A 59 11.59 -16.04 -3.40
CA GLU A 59 10.25 -16.54 -3.73
C GLU A 59 9.17 -15.80 -2.94
N LYS A 60 9.47 -15.40 -1.69
CA LYS A 60 8.58 -14.56 -0.88
C LYS A 60 8.44 -13.14 -1.43
N ILE A 61 9.53 -12.54 -1.92
CA ILE A 61 9.49 -11.23 -2.59
C ILE A 61 8.65 -11.32 -3.87
N ILE A 62 8.89 -12.32 -4.72
CA ILE A 62 8.11 -12.54 -5.95
C ILE A 62 6.64 -12.73 -5.63
N THR A 63 6.31 -13.51 -4.59
CA THR A 63 4.92 -13.66 -4.12
C THR A 63 4.31 -12.31 -3.73
N ILE A 64 5.09 -11.40 -3.13
CA ILE A 64 4.64 -10.05 -2.80
C ILE A 64 4.33 -9.23 -4.05
N LEU A 65 5.29 -9.19 -4.98
CA LEU A 65 5.17 -8.48 -6.26
C LEU A 65 3.98 -9.00 -7.09
N PHE A 66 3.80 -10.32 -7.13
CA PHE A 66 2.69 -10.96 -7.83
C PHE A 66 1.34 -10.52 -7.28
N LYS A 67 1.15 -10.55 -5.97
CA LYS A 67 -0.13 -10.14 -5.36
C LYS A 67 -0.42 -8.64 -5.52
N MET A 68 0.60 -7.83 -5.78
CA MET A 68 0.43 -6.41 -6.09
C MET A 68 0.00 -6.18 -7.54
N TRP A 69 0.60 -6.86 -8.53
CA TRP A 69 0.45 -6.48 -9.94
C TRP A 69 0.08 -7.60 -10.93
N VAL A 70 0.29 -8.87 -10.57
CA VAL A 70 0.17 -10.00 -11.50
C VAL A 70 -1.06 -10.86 -11.20
N ALA A 71 -1.09 -11.44 -10.00
CA ALA A 71 -2.16 -12.29 -9.50
C ALA A 71 -2.80 -11.61 -8.28
N VAL A 72 -3.45 -10.48 -8.54
CA VAL A 72 -4.04 -9.66 -7.47
C VAL A 72 -5.18 -10.41 -6.76
N PRO A 73 -5.42 -10.13 -5.47
CA PRO A 73 -6.54 -10.70 -4.74
C PRO A 73 -7.87 -10.41 -5.41
N ARG A 74 -8.79 -11.37 -5.33
CA ARG A 74 -10.15 -11.23 -5.87
C ARG A 74 -10.79 -9.90 -5.46
N GLY A 75 -11.39 -9.23 -6.44
CA GLY A 75 -12.03 -7.93 -6.33
C GLY A 75 -11.06 -6.75 -6.18
N LEU A 76 -9.82 -6.90 -6.66
CA LEU A 76 -8.85 -5.81 -6.90
C LEU A 76 -8.43 -5.73 -8.39
N GLU A 77 -8.99 -6.57 -9.26
CA GLU A 77 -8.62 -6.68 -10.67
C GLU A 77 -8.87 -5.36 -11.41
N GLU A 78 -10.01 -4.73 -11.17
CA GLU A 78 -10.38 -3.42 -11.74
C GLU A 78 -9.54 -2.29 -11.15
N LEU A 79 -9.34 -2.26 -9.83
CA LEU A 79 -8.44 -1.29 -9.18
C LEU A 79 -7.03 -1.36 -9.78
N ARG A 80 -6.51 -2.58 -9.98
CA ARG A 80 -5.21 -2.83 -10.59
C ARG A 80 -5.19 -2.40 -12.06
N ALA A 81 -6.24 -2.69 -12.83
CA ALA A 81 -6.32 -2.28 -14.23
C ALA A 81 -6.24 -0.75 -14.36
N ASP A 82 -7.05 -0.03 -13.59
CA ASP A 82 -7.02 1.44 -13.56
C ASP A 82 -5.67 1.97 -13.08
N GLY A 83 -5.05 1.32 -12.10
CA GLY A 83 -3.71 1.66 -11.62
C GLY A 83 -2.65 1.55 -12.72
N LEU A 84 -2.71 0.53 -13.58
CA LEU A 84 -1.79 0.40 -14.71
C LEU A 84 -2.02 1.48 -15.77
N GLU A 85 -3.27 1.85 -16.06
CA GLU A 85 -3.56 2.97 -16.95
C GLU A 85 -2.99 4.29 -16.40
N ILE A 86 -3.16 4.54 -15.09
CA ILE A 86 -2.60 5.71 -14.43
C ILE A 86 -1.06 5.70 -14.53
N LEU A 87 -0.39 4.56 -14.27
CA LEU A 87 1.07 4.44 -14.37
C LEU A 87 1.62 4.83 -15.75
N ARG A 88 0.90 4.52 -16.84
CA ARG A 88 1.32 4.89 -18.20
C ARG A 88 1.40 6.40 -18.41
N THR A 89 0.60 7.17 -17.69
CA THR A 89 0.50 8.63 -17.83
C THR A 89 1.33 9.40 -16.81
N LEU A 90 1.64 8.79 -15.67
CA LEU A 90 2.36 9.46 -14.59
C LEU A 90 3.87 9.59 -14.87
N PRO A 91 4.47 10.73 -14.49
CA PRO A 91 5.91 10.85 -14.40
C PRO A 91 6.45 9.90 -13.32
N HIS A 92 7.71 9.48 -13.47
CA HIS A 92 8.30 8.41 -12.67
C HIS A 92 8.27 8.68 -11.16
N ASP A 93 8.50 9.93 -10.74
CA ASP A 93 8.47 10.38 -9.35
C ASP A 93 7.08 10.23 -8.70
N ALA A 94 6.00 10.40 -9.48
CA ALA A 94 4.63 10.25 -9.00
C ALA A 94 4.14 8.79 -8.94
N ARG A 95 4.81 7.85 -9.63
CA ARG A 95 4.36 6.44 -9.73
C ARG A 95 4.35 5.70 -8.41
N ILE A 96 5.17 6.13 -7.44
CA ILE A 96 5.16 5.60 -6.07
C ILE A 96 3.76 5.61 -5.44
N ALA A 97 2.92 6.62 -5.76
CA ALA A 97 1.54 6.70 -5.28
C ALA A 97 0.72 5.48 -5.69
N VAL A 98 0.84 5.07 -6.95
CA VAL A 98 0.10 3.94 -7.48
C VAL A 98 0.60 2.62 -6.88
N HIS A 99 1.92 2.45 -6.76
CA HIS A 99 2.50 1.29 -6.09
C HIS A 99 2.11 1.21 -4.61
N TRP A 100 2.03 2.35 -3.92
CA TRP A 100 1.56 2.42 -2.55
C TRP A 100 0.10 2.00 -2.41
N GLY A 101 -0.78 2.48 -3.29
CA GLY A 101 -2.19 2.08 -3.31
C GLY A 101 -2.36 0.58 -3.49
N MET A 102 -1.62 -0.04 -4.42
CA MET A 102 -1.65 -1.50 -4.58
C MET A 102 -1.06 -2.25 -3.39
N ALA A 103 0.01 -1.75 -2.78
CA ALA A 103 0.56 -2.34 -1.55
C ALA A 103 -0.48 -2.29 -0.42
N LEU A 104 -1.12 -1.13 -0.21
CA LEU A 104 -2.18 -0.93 0.78
C LEU A 104 -3.36 -1.88 0.57
N ALA A 105 -3.89 -1.95 -0.65
CA ALA A 105 -5.08 -2.76 -0.98
C ALA A 105 -4.78 -4.28 -0.93
N ALA A 106 -3.63 -4.72 -1.43
CA ALA A 106 -3.25 -6.13 -1.45
C ALA A 106 -2.74 -6.64 -0.09
N TYR A 107 -2.14 -5.74 0.71
CA TYR A 107 -1.51 -5.99 2.00
C TYR A 107 -1.93 -4.95 3.05
N PRO A 108 -3.09 -5.09 3.71
CA PRO A 108 -3.52 -4.16 4.75
C PRO A 108 -2.50 -3.95 5.89
N PHE A 109 -1.64 -4.95 6.15
CA PHE A 109 -0.50 -4.83 7.08
C PHE A 109 0.47 -3.70 6.71
N TRP A 110 0.73 -3.47 5.42
CA TRP A 110 1.50 -2.32 4.93
C TRP A 110 0.85 -1.01 5.40
N GLY A 111 -0.47 -0.89 5.21
CA GLY A 111 -1.27 0.24 5.66
C GLY A 111 -1.25 0.45 7.17
N ALA A 112 -1.24 -0.63 7.95
CA ALA A 112 -1.15 -0.54 9.41
C ALA A 112 0.21 0.04 9.85
N VAL A 113 1.31 -0.45 9.30
CA VAL A 113 2.66 0.08 9.59
C VAL A 113 2.77 1.53 9.13
N ALA A 114 2.30 1.84 7.92
CA ALA A 114 2.24 3.20 7.39
C ALA A 114 1.45 4.15 8.29
N SER A 115 0.29 3.72 8.77
CA SER A 115 -0.58 4.50 9.65
C SER A 115 0.11 4.86 10.96
N GLN A 116 0.74 3.89 11.62
CA GLN A 116 1.49 4.17 12.87
C GLN A 116 2.70 5.08 12.62
N THR A 117 3.39 4.88 11.50
CA THR A 117 4.55 5.69 11.12
C THR A 117 4.14 7.14 10.84
N GLY A 118 3.13 7.35 9.99
CA GLY A 118 2.61 8.68 9.66
C GLY A 118 2.04 9.41 10.86
N ARG A 119 1.36 8.71 11.79
CA ARG A 119 0.87 9.32 13.05
C ARG A 119 2.03 9.85 13.90
N LEU A 120 3.07 9.05 14.12
CA LEU A 120 4.23 9.48 14.90
C LEU A 120 4.96 10.65 14.24
N LEU A 121 5.21 10.58 12.93
CA LEU A 121 5.87 11.66 12.21
C LEU A 121 5.08 12.98 12.27
N ARG A 122 3.74 12.93 12.14
CA ARG A 122 2.90 14.11 12.28
C ARG A 122 2.90 14.67 13.71
N LEU A 123 2.93 13.81 14.72
CA LEU A 123 2.84 14.22 16.12
C LEU A 123 4.15 14.79 16.67
N GLN A 124 5.27 14.15 16.37
CA GLN A 124 6.57 14.43 17.03
C GLN A 124 7.76 14.50 16.06
N GLY A 125 7.53 14.54 14.74
CA GLY A 125 8.57 14.67 13.71
C GLY A 125 9.48 13.46 13.51
N THR A 126 9.42 12.47 14.41
CA THR A 126 10.22 11.25 14.37
C THR A 126 9.37 10.01 14.64
N ALA A 127 9.76 8.87 14.09
CA ALA A 127 9.09 7.60 14.30
C ALA A 127 10.08 6.53 14.74
N SER A 128 9.89 5.98 15.94
CA SER A 128 10.70 4.88 16.45
C SER A 128 10.14 3.53 16.01
N ALA A 129 11.02 2.66 15.51
CA ALA A 129 10.70 1.29 15.15
C ALA A 129 10.07 0.50 16.30
N SER A 130 10.50 0.74 17.54
CA SER A 130 9.96 0.04 18.71
C SER A 130 8.52 0.47 19.03
N GLN A 131 8.23 1.77 18.91
CA GLN A 131 6.88 2.31 19.09
C GLN A 131 5.93 1.78 18.01
N ILE A 132 6.36 1.79 16.75
CA ILE A 132 5.59 1.26 15.62
C ILE A 132 5.33 -0.24 15.81
N GLN A 133 6.37 -1.03 16.11
CA GLN A 133 6.24 -2.47 16.32
C GLN A 133 5.26 -2.79 17.46
N ARG A 134 5.31 -2.04 18.57
CA ARG A 134 4.37 -2.22 19.69
C ARG A 134 2.93 -2.03 19.22
N ARG A 135 2.61 -0.91 18.57
CA ARG A 135 1.25 -0.62 18.08
C ARG A 135 0.75 -1.62 17.04
N VAL A 136 1.62 -2.08 16.15
CA VAL A 136 1.25 -3.07 15.13
C VAL A 136 1.00 -4.45 15.76
N ARG A 137 1.74 -4.84 16.81
CA ARG A 137 1.45 -6.06 17.58
C ARG A 137 0.13 -6.01 18.33
N GLU A 138 -0.20 -4.86 18.92
CA GLU A 138 -1.51 -4.65 19.56
C GLU A 138 -2.67 -4.95 18.58
N GLN A 139 -2.49 -4.65 17.28
CA GLN A 139 -3.50 -4.89 16.24
C GLN A 139 -3.46 -6.30 15.60
N TYR A 140 -2.27 -6.85 15.36
CA TYR A 140 -2.07 -8.10 14.61
C TYR A 140 -1.71 -9.31 15.50
N GLY A 141 -1.65 -9.11 16.82
CA GLY A 141 -1.26 -10.10 17.82
C GLY A 141 0.20 -9.98 18.26
N GLU A 142 0.45 -10.33 19.52
CA GLU A 142 1.76 -10.25 20.19
C GLU A 142 2.71 -11.39 19.76
N ARG A 143 3.08 -11.42 18.47
CA ARG A 143 4.00 -12.42 17.90
C ARG A 143 5.28 -11.77 17.40
N GLU A 144 6.42 -12.45 17.57
CA GLU A 144 7.71 -11.96 17.08
C GLU A 144 7.71 -11.77 15.55
N THR A 145 6.96 -12.60 14.83
CA THR A 145 6.79 -12.51 13.38
C THR A 145 6.19 -11.18 12.92
N VAL A 146 5.28 -10.59 13.71
CA VAL A 146 4.69 -9.27 13.46
C VAL A 146 5.75 -8.18 13.57
N SER A 147 6.55 -8.19 14.65
CA SER A 147 7.65 -7.23 14.82
C SER A 147 8.69 -7.31 13.70
N ARG A 148 9.07 -8.54 13.31
CA ARG A 148 10.02 -8.78 12.21
C ARG A 148 9.47 -8.26 10.88
N ALA A 149 8.18 -8.50 10.59
CA ALA A 149 7.54 -8.00 9.37
C ALA A 149 7.43 -6.47 9.36
N ALA A 150 7.02 -5.85 10.46
CA ALA A 150 6.95 -4.39 10.57
C ALA A 150 8.32 -3.74 10.33
N ARG A 151 9.40 -4.33 10.85
CA ARG A 151 10.78 -3.86 10.57
C ARG A 151 11.14 -3.92 9.08
N ARG A 152 10.68 -4.96 8.36
CA ARG A 152 10.94 -5.11 6.91
C ARG A 152 10.12 -4.14 6.08
N VAL A 153 8.88 -3.84 6.49
CA VAL A 153 8.09 -2.75 5.90
C VAL A 153 8.81 -1.43 6.11
N LEU A 154 9.26 -1.10 7.32
CA LEU A 154 10.01 0.15 7.59
C LEU A 154 11.30 0.27 6.78
N ARG A 155 12.01 -0.85 6.55
CA ARG A 155 13.17 -0.88 5.64
C ARG A 155 12.76 -0.62 4.19
N SER A 156 11.62 -1.15 3.74
CA SER A 156 11.06 -0.83 2.41
C SER A 156 10.68 0.64 2.31
N LEU A 157 10.07 1.22 3.35
CA LEU A 157 9.73 2.65 3.37
C LEU A 157 10.96 3.55 3.25
N MET A 158 12.09 3.17 3.83
CA MET A 158 13.36 3.89 3.60
C MET A 158 13.88 3.72 2.18
N ASP A 159 13.82 2.50 1.62
CA ASP A 159 14.24 2.26 0.23
C ASP A 159 13.40 3.02 -0.79
N TRP A 160 12.13 3.24 -0.46
CA TRP A 160 11.20 4.02 -1.27
C TRP A 160 11.40 5.54 -1.07
N GLY A 161 12.38 5.96 -0.25
CA GLY A 161 12.72 7.36 -0.01
C GLY A 161 11.78 8.10 0.95
N VAL A 162 10.72 7.45 1.45
CA VAL A 162 9.68 8.11 2.26
C VAL A 162 10.05 8.22 3.74
N LEU A 163 11.09 7.51 4.16
CA LEU A 163 11.75 7.63 5.46
C LEU A 163 13.24 7.85 5.29
N SER A 164 13.86 8.55 6.23
CA SER A 164 15.33 8.64 6.32
C SER A 164 15.83 8.39 7.75
N GLU A 165 17.10 8.02 7.88
CA GLU A 165 17.74 7.78 9.17
C GLU A 165 18.02 9.11 9.90
N THR A 166 17.93 9.11 11.23
CA THR A 166 18.22 10.28 12.09
C THR A 166 19.61 10.22 12.72
N GLY A 167 20.42 9.20 12.39
CA GLY A 167 21.67 8.86 13.09
C GLY A 167 21.46 7.99 14.33
N GLN A 168 20.25 7.95 14.90
CA GLN A 168 19.89 7.02 15.98
C GLN A 168 19.29 5.74 15.41
N LYS A 169 19.84 4.59 15.84
CA LYS A 169 19.43 3.28 15.33
C LYS A 169 17.95 3.02 15.61
N GLY A 170 17.18 2.77 14.54
CA GLY A 170 15.76 2.45 14.63
C GLY A 170 14.86 3.65 14.90
N VAL A 171 15.38 4.87 14.76
CA VAL A 171 14.59 6.10 14.76
C VAL A 171 14.66 6.68 13.35
N TYR A 172 13.48 7.02 12.81
CA TYR A 172 13.32 7.54 11.46
C TYR A 172 12.75 8.95 11.50
N ARG A 173 13.13 9.77 10.52
CA ARG A 173 12.46 11.03 10.21
C ARG A 173 11.75 10.93 8.87
N GLN A 174 10.90 11.92 8.60
CA GLN A 174 10.24 12.08 7.32
C GLN A 174 11.28 12.12 6.19
N GLY A 175 11.09 11.28 5.17
CA GLY A 175 11.81 11.38 3.91
C GLY A 175 11.05 12.30 2.95
N GLU A 176 10.89 11.86 1.71
CA GLU A 176 10.12 12.60 0.71
C GLU A 176 8.64 12.74 1.11
N ILE A 177 8.05 13.91 0.84
CA ILE A 177 6.62 14.19 0.96
C ILE A 177 6.10 14.50 -0.43
N LEU A 178 5.22 13.65 -0.95
CA LEU A 178 4.67 13.82 -2.29
C LEU A 178 3.28 14.48 -2.21
N ARG A 179 3.11 15.59 -2.91
CA ARG A 179 1.82 16.28 -3.03
C ARG A 179 1.05 15.71 -4.21
N ILE A 180 -0.17 15.26 -3.97
CA ILE A 180 -1.04 14.71 -5.02
C ILE A 180 -2.23 15.64 -5.19
N GLN A 181 -2.32 16.25 -6.36
CA GLN A 181 -3.37 17.21 -6.71
C GLN A 181 -4.34 16.67 -7.77
N ASP A 182 -3.91 15.68 -8.54
CA ASP A 182 -4.74 15.06 -9.56
C ASP A 182 -5.93 14.33 -8.93
N ALA A 183 -7.15 14.77 -9.27
CA ALA A 183 -8.37 14.24 -8.67
C ALA A 183 -8.60 12.76 -9.01
N GLN A 184 -8.14 12.29 -10.17
CA GLN A 184 -8.28 10.90 -10.60
C GLN A 184 -7.41 9.99 -9.72
N LEU A 185 -6.15 10.35 -9.51
CA LEU A 185 -5.23 9.63 -8.65
C LEU A 185 -5.66 9.69 -7.18
N ILE A 186 -6.19 10.83 -6.70
CA ILE A 186 -6.74 10.93 -5.35
C ILE A 186 -7.91 9.94 -5.19
N ALA A 187 -8.89 9.95 -6.10
CA ALA A 187 -10.04 9.05 -6.02
C ALA A 187 -9.61 7.58 -6.07
N TRP A 188 -8.65 7.23 -6.92
CA TRP A 188 -8.08 5.89 -7.01
C TRP A 188 -7.36 5.47 -5.73
N LEU A 189 -6.59 6.36 -5.11
CA LEU A 189 -5.94 6.10 -3.81
C LEU A 189 -6.94 5.91 -2.68
N ILE A 190 -8.01 6.72 -2.66
CA ILE A 190 -9.08 6.57 -1.69
C ILE A 190 -9.76 5.21 -1.87
N GLU A 191 -10.10 4.82 -3.10
CA GLU A 191 -10.64 3.49 -3.39
C GLU A 191 -9.71 2.37 -2.91
N ALA A 192 -8.41 2.45 -3.22
CA ALA A 192 -7.40 1.49 -2.75
C ALA A 192 -7.36 1.40 -1.21
N SER A 193 -7.49 2.53 -0.51
CA SER A 193 -7.54 2.58 0.94
C SER A 193 -8.80 1.93 1.52
N LEU A 194 -9.95 2.10 0.86
CA LEU A 194 -11.21 1.50 1.27
C LEU A 194 -11.18 -0.02 1.14
N HIS A 195 -10.51 -0.55 0.10
CA HIS A 195 -10.29 -1.99 -0.05
C HIS A 195 -9.47 -2.63 1.07
N ALA A 196 -8.65 -1.84 1.78
CA ALA A 196 -7.87 -2.29 2.93
C ALA A 196 -8.66 -2.27 4.25
N ARG A 197 -9.80 -1.56 4.30
CA ARG A 197 -10.65 -1.43 5.49
C ARG A 197 -11.62 -2.61 5.61
N GLU A 198 -11.99 -2.94 6.85
CA GLU A 198 -12.99 -3.98 7.11
C GLU A 198 -14.39 -3.55 6.62
N ASN A 199 -14.76 -2.29 6.84
CA ASN A 199 -16.09 -1.78 6.54
C ASN A 199 -16.24 -1.20 5.12
N CYS A 200 -15.14 -1.15 4.35
CA CYS A 200 -15.13 -0.60 2.99
C CYS A 200 -15.70 0.83 2.85
N SER A 201 -15.71 1.60 3.96
CA SER A 201 -16.27 2.95 4.04
C SER A 201 -15.45 3.87 4.95
N GLY A 202 -15.66 5.18 4.82
CA GLY A 202 -15.09 6.20 5.70
C GLY A 202 -15.58 7.61 5.36
N ALA A 203 -15.56 8.51 6.35
CA ALA A 203 -15.82 9.92 6.10
C ALA A 203 -14.73 10.48 5.17
N ILE A 204 -15.10 11.33 4.22
CA ILE A 204 -14.16 11.83 3.20
C ILE A 204 -12.94 12.52 3.82
N ARG A 205 -13.14 13.33 4.87
CA ARG A 205 -12.05 14.03 5.56
C ARG A 205 -11.05 13.03 6.17
N ASP A 206 -11.56 11.99 6.84
CA ASP A 206 -10.73 10.93 7.41
C ASP A 206 -9.98 10.10 6.37
N LEU A 207 -10.56 9.96 5.17
CA LEU A 207 -9.93 9.27 4.04
C LEU A 207 -8.79 10.11 3.44
N LEU A 208 -9.04 11.39 3.17
CA LEU A 208 -8.04 12.32 2.62
C LEU A 208 -6.87 12.55 3.59
N ASP A 209 -7.16 12.63 4.90
CA ASP A 209 -6.13 12.82 5.93
C ASP A 209 -5.58 11.50 6.49
N SER A 210 -5.96 10.35 5.91
CA SER A 210 -5.66 9.05 6.50
C SER A 210 -4.15 8.82 6.66
N PRO A 211 -3.67 8.47 7.87
CA PRO A 211 -2.25 8.18 8.07
C PRO A 211 -1.74 6.96 7.28
N SER A 212 -2.61 6.05 6.82
CA SER A 212 -2.18 4.93 5.96
C SER A 212 -1.79 5.36 4.55
N LEU A 213 -2.15 6.60 4.15
CA LEU A 213 -1.73 7.24 2.91
C LEU A 213 -0.48 8.11 3.09
N PHE A 214 0.17 8.06 4.26
CA PHE A 214 1.58 8.45 4.35
C PHE A 214 2.37 7.87 3.17
N PRO A 215 3.30 8.58 2.51
CA PRO A 215 3.77 9.95 2.79
C PRO A 215 2.97 11.05 2.09
N PHE A 216 1.85 10.73 1.45
CA PHE A 216 1.17 11.64 0.53
C PHE A 216 0.43 12.76 1.25
N ARG A 217 0.46 13.95 0.64
CA ARG A 217 -0.40 15.08 0.98
C ARG A 217 -1.40 15.23 -0.15
N LEU A 218 -2.62 14.77 0.10
CA LEU A 218 -3.71 14.85 -0.88
C LEU A 218 -4.35 16.24 -0.83
N SER A 219 -4.63 16.80 -2.01
CA SER A 219 -5.48 17.99 -2.09
C SER A 219 -6.86 17.71 -1.53
N GLN A 220 -7.44 18.71 -0.89
CA GLN A 220 -8.84 18.67 -0.50
C GLN A 220 -9.69 18.67 -1.77
N ILE A 221 -10.57 17.69 -1.90
CA ILE A 221 -11.51 17.60 -3.01
C ILE A 221 -12.93 17.36 -2.48
N PRO A 222 -13.95 18.04 -3.03
CA PRO A 222 -15.35 17.80 -2.67
C PRO A 222 -15.75 16.34 -2.91
N ALA A 223 -16.69 15.84 -2.10
CA ALA A 223 -17.05 14.42 -2.11
C ALA A 223 -17.77 13.97 -3.37
N ASP A 224 -18.60 14.84 -3.92
CA ASP A 224 -19.23 14.70 -5.23
C ASP A 224 -18.19 14.64 -6.35
N HIS A 225 -17.19 15.54 -6.33
CA HIS A 225 -16.11 15.51 -7.31
C HIS A 225 -15.31 14.21 -7.21
N LEU A 226 -14.94 13.78 -5.99
CA LEU A 226 -14.23 12.53 -5.75
C LEU A 226 -15.02 11.31 -6.26
N ALA A 227 -16.30 11.21 -5.91
CA ALA A 227 -17.16 10.12 -6.36
C ALA A 227 -17.34 10.10 -7.89
N SER A 228 -17.35 11.27 -8.54
CA SER A 228 -17.44 11.34 -10.01
C SER A 228 -16.23 10.75 -10.75
N LYS A 229 -15.08 10.61 -10.08
CA LYS A 229 -13.83 10.09 -10.67
C LYS A 229 -13.69 8.58 -10.60
N SER A 230 -14.48 7.89 -9.77
CA SER A 230 -14.48 6.43 -9.74
C SER A 230 -15.91 5.88 -9.75
N PRO A 231 -16.26 5.04 -10.74
CA PRO A 231 -17.58 4.42 -10.81
C PRO A 231 -17.82 3.40 -9.68
N ARG A 232 -16.77 3.04 -8.92
CA ARG A 232 -16.81 2.08 -7.81
C ARG A 232 -16.94 2.76 -6.45
N LEU A 233 -17.00 4.09 -6.41
CA LEU A 233 -17.24 4.86 -5.19
C LEU A 233 -18.70 5.33 -5.13
N GLU A 234 -19.31 5.18 -3.97
CA GLU A 234 -20.63 5.69 -3.64
C GLU A 234 -20.54 6.71 -2.51
N LEU A 235 -21.30 7.80 -2.68
CA LEU A 235 -21.43 8.86 -1.69
C LEU A 235 -22.74 8.68 -0.94
N PHE A 236 -22.65 8.57 0.38
CA PHE A 236 -23.80 8.62 1.28
C PHE A 236 -23.71 9.92 2.10
N ARG A 237 -24.79 10.69 2.10
CA ARG A 237 -24.91 11.90 2.90
C ARG A 237 -25.79 11.56 4.09
N ASP A 238 -25.19 11.47 5.26
CA ASP A 238 -25.97 11.39 6.50
C ASP A 238 -26.33 12.81 6.93
N GLY A 239 -27.47 13.00 7.60
CA GLY A 239 -28.08 14.30 7.88
C GLY A 239 -27.28 15.27 8.78
N MET A 240 -26.01 14.98 9.08
CA MET A 240 -25.12 15.75 9.97
C MET A 240 -23.88 16.33 9.25
N ASP A 241 -23.97 16.68 7.97
CA ASP A 241 -22.87 17.23 7.13
C ASP A 241 -21.66 16.31 6.87
N ASP A 242 -21.69 15.07 7.36
CA ASP A 242 -20.64 14.09 7.09
C ASP A 242 -20.90 13.35 5.77
N ASN A 243 -20.03 13.62 4.80
CA ASN A 243 -19.98 12.90 3.52
C ASN A 243 -19.24 11.57 3.70
N LEU A 244 -19.99 10.47 3.72
CA LEU A 244 -19.46 9.12 3.82
C LEU A 244 -19.20 8.56 2.41
N VAL A 245 -17.98 8.11 2.15
CA VAL A 245 -17.60 7.44 0.91
C VAL A 245 -17.46 5.95 1.17
N MET A 246 -18.02 5.12 0.30
CA MET A 246 -17.92 3.66 0.39
C MET A 246 -17.73 3.00 -0.97
N LEU A 247 -17.18 1.79 -0.97
CA LEU A 247 -17.13 0.97 -2.18
C LEU A 247 -18.54 0.53 -2.57
N ARG A 248 -18.91 0.74 -3.82
CA ARG A 248 -20.13 0.21 -4.43
C ARG A 248 -20.16 -1.31 -4.25
N LYS A 249 -21.27 -1.84 -3.71
CA LYS A 249 -21.47 -3.28 -3.62
C LYS A 249 -21.65 -3.84 -5.03
N GLN A 250 -20.62 -4.50 -5.56
CA GLN A 250 -20.81 -5.37 -6.71
C GLN A 250 -21.69 -6.55 -6.26
N THR A 251 -22.67 -6.93 -7.07
CA THR A 251 -23.79 -7.87 -6.79
C THR A 251 -23.39 -9.26 -6.24
N THR A 252 -22.09 -9.53 -6.09
CA THR A 252 -21.52 -10.77 -5.54
C THR A 252 -20.74 -10.60 -4.23
N ARG A 253 -20.72 -9.41 -3.61
CA ARG A 253 -20.01 -9.16 -2.34
C ARG A 253 -20.95 -8.68 -1.23
N LYS A 254 -20.98 -9.45 -0.13
CA LYS A 254 -21.16 -8.88 1.22
C LYS A 254 -19.79 -8.41 1.70
N CYS A 255 -19.64 -7.11 1.94
CA CYS A 255 -18.60 -6.61 2.85
C CYS A 255 -18.78 -7.27 4.23
#